data_AF-A0A958C7C7-F1
#
_entry.id   AF-A0A958C7C7-F1
#
_cell.length_a   1.000
_cell.length_b   1.000
_cell.length_c   1.000
_cell.angle_alpha   90.00
_cell.angle_beta   90.00
_cell.angle_gamma   90.00
#
_symmetry.space_group_name_H-M   'P 1'
#
loop_
_entity.id
_entity.type
_entity.pdbx_description
1 polymer ?
#
loop_
_entity_poly.entity_id
_entity_poly.type
_entity_poly.pdbx_seq_one_letter_code
_entity_poly.pdbx_strand_id
1 'polypeptide(L)'
;MNHKYGFHVNRTGDDVLDAIKRIKPAVIKALDTNVGFWTRVRAVHPEVFLIGRIVADLSEQERFADNPTENGRQFADRILRQEAAKTTFQNKPLFDAWESYNEVFPESASPDRKRKYDEFQVAFGQKIKAAGFEPIAMNFATGNMLGKDFLDYFPGTLETHTYLGFHEYDWPTMWRLHKENIEQKNEGGMWLTLRYRRVMADVRRVYGDKHRVLITECGMTQGVVGRDDVGWRADPKVSEDDYWTSLMWYNDHLLEDDFVDAALLFVVGASGGWPKWESFEHLGGIIDRLATLQTQQPAVPPQPDPVPDPEPDPEPVPEPGTTLAQAMLAEADRRQVIEFNPDAALQKRIFAEGFVPNSPEFDLTYQGVQYIGQRAENLQTGEVRVYHVRVGDWGNVAYESRGGADSALMV
;
A
#
# COMPACT_ATOMS: atom_id res chain seq x y z
N MET A 1 -8.06 -9.72 -5.70
CA MET A 1 -8.33 -9.68 -4.25
C MET A 1 -9.37 -8.59 -4.02
N ASN A 2 -10.44 -8.84 -3.25
CA ASN A 2 -11.53 -7.85 -3.07
C ASN A 2 -11.22 -6.77 -2.01
N HIS A 3 -10.16 -6.95 -1.23
CA HIS A 3 -9.69 -5.94 -0.28
C HIS A 3 -8.20 -6.09 -0.02
N LYS A 4 -7.56 -5.03 0.50
CA LYS A 4 -6.14 -5.06 0.92
C LYS A 4 -5.93 -5.13 2.44
N TYR A 5 -6.98 -5.41 3.20
CA TYR A 5 -6.85 -5.54 4.66
C TYR A 5 -5.99 -6.72 5.10
N GLY A 6 -4.95 -6.39 5.86
CA GLY A 6 -4.20 -7.30 6.70
C GLY A 6 -4.47 -7.05 8.19
N PHE A 7 -3.79 -7.78 9.07
CA PHE A 7 -4.02 -7.67 10.52
C PHE A 7 -2.78 -7.16 11.25
N HIS A 8 -2.99 -6.23 12.18
CA HIS A 8 -2.04 -5.96 13.25
C HIS A 8 -2.49 -6.73 14.50
N VAL A 9 -1.68 -7.68 14.96
CA VAL A 9 -2.02 -8.64 16.01
C VAL A 9 -1.19 -8.38 17.26
N ASN A 10 -1.84 -7.95 18.34
CA ASN A 10 -1.16 -7.64 19.60
C ASN A 10 -1.02 -8.83 20.54
N ARG A 11 -1.95 -9.79 20.48
CA ARG A 11 -1.91 -11.02 21.27
C ARG A 11 -2.25 -12.24 20.44
N THR A 12 -1.79 -13.40 20.90
CA THR A 12 -2.19 -14.70 20.37
C THR A 12 -3.45 -15.23 21.06
N GLY A 13 -4.20 -16.11 20.38
CA GLY A 13 -5.45 -16.67 20.89
C GLY A 13 -6.22 -17.45 19.83
N ASP A 14 -7.07 -18.39 20.24
CA ASP A 14 -7.85 -19.21 19.28
C ASP A 14 -8.87 -18.36 18.48
N ASP A 15 -9.36 -17.26 19.05
CA ASP A 15 -10.20 -16.27 18.38
C ASP A 15 -9.45 -15.51 17.28
N VAL A 16 -8.20 -15.14 17.53
CA VAL A 16 -7.32 -14.52 16.52
C VAL A 16 -6.97 -15.54 15.43
N LEU A 17 -6.67 -16.79 15.79
CA LEU A 17 -6.41 -17.85 14.81
C LEU A 17 -7.64 -18.13 13.94
N ASP A 18 -8.84 -18.12 14.52
CA ASP A 18 -10.09 -18.26 13.77
C ASP A 18 -10.26 -17.12 12.76
N ALA A 19 -10.07 -15.86 13.19
CA ALA A 19 -10.11 -14.72 12.28
C ALA A 19 -9.09 -14.86 11.13
N ILE A 20 -7.85 -15.26 11.42
CA ILE A 20 -6.83 -15.50 10.39
C ILE A 20 -7.22 -16.61 9.44
N LYS A 21 -7.80 -17.72 9.92
CA LYS A 21 -8.25 -18.83 9.07
C LYS A 21 -9.39 -18.42 8.14
N ARG A 22 -10.30 -17.61 8.65
CA ARG A 22 -11.49 -17.14 7.91
C ARG A 22 -11.11 -16.14 6.83
N ILE A 23 -10.20 -15.22 7.15
CA ILE A 23 -9.85 -14.10 6.25
C ILE A 23 -8.63 -14.40 5.38
N LYS A 24 -7.68 -15.22 5.85
CA LYS A 24 -6.39 -15.44 5.19
C LYS A 24 -5.76 -14.14 4.65
N PRO A 25 -5.57 -13.10 5.50
CA PRO A 25 -5.02 -11.83 5.05
C PRO A 25 -3.65 -12.03 4.40
N ALA A 26 -3.34 -11.25 3.37
CA ALA A 26 -2.06 -11.36 2.65
C ALA A 26 -0.87 -10.99 3.54
N VAL A 27 -1.07 -10.05 4.48
CA VAL A 27 -0.02 -9.55 5.37
C VAL A 27 -0.54 -9.52 6.81
N ILE A 28 0.30 -9.93 7.76
CA ILE A 28 0.03 -9.82 9.20
C ILE A 28 1.27 -9.25 9.91
N LYS A 29 1.07 -8.24 10.75
CA LYS A 29 2.06 -7.73 11.71
C LYS A 29 1.78 -8.29 13.09
N ALA A 30 2.80 -8.84 13.73
CA ALA A 30 2.72 -9.48 15.04
C ALA A 30 3.55 -8.74 16.09
N LEU A 31 2.91 -8.38 17.20
CA LEU A 31 3.59 -7.86 18.39
C LEU A 31 3.97 -8.98 19.36
N ASP A 32 3.04 -9.92 19.58
CA ASP A 32 3.32 -11.18 20.27
C ASP A 32 3.88 -12.18 19.25
N THR A 33 5.16 -12.54 19.39
CA THR A 33 5.90 -13.39 18.45
C THR A 33 5.93 -14.87 18.87
N ASN A 34 4.96 -15.34 19.66
CA ASN A 34 4.85 -16.74 20.09
C ASN A 34 5.00 -17.75 18.94
N VAL A 35 6.10 -18.52 18.97
CA VAL A 35 6.48 -19.45 17.89
C VAL A 35 5.43 -20.52 17.63
N GLY A 36 4.84 -21.09 18.69
CA GLY A 36 3.83 -22.14 18.57
C GLY A 36 2.57 -21.66 17.85
N PHE A 37 2.12 -20.44 18.18
CA PHE A 37 0.98 -19.82 17.51
C PHE A 37 1.26 -19.55 16.03
N TRP A 38 2.37 -18.88 15.71
CA TRP A 38 2.68 -18.53 14.32
C TRP A 38 3.00 -19.73 13.46
N THR A 39 3.53 -20.82 14.04
CA THR A 39 3.67 -22.11 13.36
C THR A 39 2.30 -22.70 12.98
N ARG A 40 1.29 -22.62 13.87
CA ARG A 40 -0.09 -23.02 13.54
C ARG A 40 -0.69 -22.14 12.44
N VAL A 41 -0.42 -20.84 12.46
CA VAL A 41 -0.84 -19.91 11.39
C VAL A 41 -0.21 -20.33 10.06
N ARG A 42 1.11 -20.56 10.01
CA ARG A 42 1.77 -21.04 8.77
C ARG A 42 1.19 -22.32 8.22
N ALA A 43 0.85 -23.27 9.09
CA ALA A 43 0.28 -24.53 8.66
C ALA A 43 -1.07 -24.39 7.92
N VAL A 44 -1.85 -23.33 8.21
CA VAL A 44 -3.16 -23.10 7.59
C VAL A 44 -3.16 -21.98 6.55
N HIS A 45 -2.13 -21.14 6.58
CA HIS A 45 -1.90 -20.02 5.68
C HIS A 45 -0.40 -19.92 5.36
N PRO A 46 0.14 -20.81 4.50
CA PRO A 46 1.58 -20.90 4.26
C PRO A 46 2.16 -19.64 3.60
N GLU A 47 1.37 -18.95 2.77
CA GLU A 47 1.81 -17.83 1.95
C GLU A 47 1.57 -16.44 2.57
N VAL A 48 1.09 -16.32 3.81
CA VAL A 48 0.99 -14.98 4.44
C VAL A 48 2.37 -14.32 4.53
N PHE A 49 2.45 -13.01 4.40
CA PHE A 49 3.66 -12.27 4.73
C PHE A 49 3.59 -11.87 6.21
N LEU A 50 4.41 -12.51 7.06
CA LEU A 50 4.46 -12.24 8.51
C LEU A 50 5.57 -11.25 8.83
N ILE A 51 5.15 -10.16 9.47
CA ILE A 51 6.01 -9.09 9.96
C ILE A 51 6.11 -9.23 11.48
N GLY A 52 7.32 -9.33 12.00
CA GLY A 52 7.58 -9.24 13.43
C GLY A 52 7.89 -7.81 13.85
N ARG A 53 7.39 -7.40 15.02
CA ARG A 53 7.79 -6.15 15.68
C ARG A 53 8.12 -6.41 17.14
N ILE A 54 9.26 -5.90 17.60
CA ILE A 54 9.58 -5.85 19.02
C ILE A 54 9.32 -4.44 19.57
N VAL A 55 8.75 -4.35 20.77
CA VAL A 55 8.54 -3.06 21.45
C VAL A 55 9.88 -2.56 21.99
N ALA A 56 10.34 -1.42 21.51
CA ALA A 56 11.45 -0.69 22.08
C ALA A 56 10.93 0.33 23.10
N ASP A 57 11.60 0.44 24.25
CA ASP A 57 11.24 1.43 25.24
C ASP A 57 11.55 2.86 24.76
N LEU A 58 10.86 3.85 25.33
CA LEU A 58 11.01 5.25 24.91
C LEU A 58 12.44 5.77 25.12
N SER A 59 13.13 5.33 26.18
CA SER A 59 14.49 5.80 26.47
C SER A 59 15.50 5.33 25.44
N GLU A 60 15.35 4.11 24.92
CA GLU A 60 16.13 3.57 23.82
C GLU A 60 15.86 4.36 22.53
N GLN A 61 14.59 4.60 22.24
CA GLN A 61 14.16 5.40 21.08
C GLN A 61 14.60 6.87 21.17
N GLU A 62 14.73 7.44 22.35
CA GLU A 62 15.24 8.81 22.48
C GLU A 62 16.74 8.90 22.16
N ARG A 63 17.48 7.83 22.47
CA ARG A 63 18.94 7.73 22.45
C ARG A 63 19.53 7.12 21.19
N PHE A 64 18.71 6.70 20.21
CA PHE A 64 19.24 6.14 18.96
C PHE A 64 20.27 7.07 18.31
N ALA A 65 20.05 8.38 18.40
CA ALA A 65 20.86 9.42 17.78
C ALA A 65 22.26 9.60 18.41
N ASP A 66 22.53 9.00 19.59
CA ASP A 66 23.85 9.04 20.22
C ASP A 66 24.89 8.28 19.39
N ASN A 67 24.48 7.16 18.80
CA ASN A 67 25.29 6.33 17.89
C ASN A 67 24.38 5.56 16.92
N PRO A 68 23.78 6.23 15.92
CA PRO A 68 22.69 5.70 15.13
C PRO A 68 23.02 4.40 14.40
N THR A 69 24.20 4.34 13.76
CA THR A 69 24.64 3.13 13.04
C THR A 69 24.77 1.94 13.98
N GLU A 70 25.44 2.11 15.12
CA GLU A 70 25.64 1.01 16.07
C GLU A 70 24.32 0.60 16.73
N ASN A 71 23.49 1.57 17.12
CA ASN A 71 22.18 1.30 17.70
C ASN A 71 21.26 0.55 16.71
N GLY A 72 21.33 0.87 15.41
CA GLY A 72 20.60 0.14 14.36
C GLY A 72 21.03 -1.33 14.27
N ARG A 73 22.33 -1.60 14.35
CA ARG A 73 22.87 -2.97 14.38
C ARG A 73 22.46 -3.72 15.64
N GLN A 74 22.56 -3.08 16.80
CA GLN A 74 22.20 -3.68 18.08
C GLN A 74 20.71 -4.01 18.16
N PHE A 75 19.86 -3.14 17.62
CA PHE A 75 18.43 -3.39 17.53
C PHE A 75 18.14 -4.62 16.64
N ALA A 76 18.76 -4.70 15.46
CA ALA A 76 18.69 -5.89 14.61
C ALA A 76 19.23 -7.15 15.32
N ASP A 77 20.35 -7.08 16.04
CA ASP A 77 20.86 -8.20 16.84
C ASP A 77 19.89 -8.67 17.92
N ARG A 78 19.11 -7.75 18.50
CA ARG A 78 18.09 -8.08 19.50
C ARG A 78 16.92 -8.82 18.86
N ILE A 79 16.49 -8.41 17.66
CA ILE A 79 15.49 -9.11 16.87
C ILE A 79 15.98 -10.51 16.48
N LEU A 80 17.16 -10.62 15.88
CA LEU A 80 17.71 -11.89 15.41
C LEU A 80 18.02 -12.87 16.55
N ARG A 81 18.06 -12.40 17.79
CA ARG A 81 18.15 -13.24 18.99
C ARG A 81 16.82 -13.87 19.41
N GLN A 82 15.69 -13.33 18.98
CA GLN A 82 14.36 -13.88 19.28
C GLN A 82 14.22 -15.30 18.75
N GLU A 83 13.47 -16.13 19.48
CA GLU A 83 13.16 -17.50 19.04
C GLU A 83 12.42 -17.50 17.69
N ALA A 84 11.49 -16.56 17.52
CA ALA A 84 10.75 -16.36 16.27
C ALA A 84 11.65 -16.12 15.05
N ALA A 85 12.71 -15.32 15.19
CA ALA A 85 13.66 -15.04 14.11
C ALA A 85 14.60 -16.22 13.81
N LYS A 86 14.70 -17.21 14.71
CA LYS A 86 15.54 -18.41 14.53
C LYS A 86 14.74 -19.62 14.07
N THR A 87 13.42 -19.54 14.15
CA THR A 87 12.53 -20.65 13.83
C THR A 87 12.28 -20.71 12.34
N THR A 88 12.29 -21.93 11.79
CA THR A 88 11.88 -22.20 10.42
C THR A 88 10.62 -23.05 10.38
N PHE A 89 9.81 -22.86 9.34
CA PHE A 89 8.69 -23.71 8.98
C PHE A 89 8.89 -24.17 7.54
N GLN A 90 8.91 -25.48 7.30
CA GLN A 90 9.15 -26.06 5.96
C GLN A 90 10.41 -25.49 5.28
N ASN A 91 11.52 -25.37 6.04
CA ASN A 91 12.81 -24.83 5.60
C ASN A 91 12.83 -23.35 5.20
N LYS A 92 11.76 -22.59 5.44
CA LYS A 92 11.73 -21.13 5.33
C LYS A 92 11.70 -20.49 6.72
N PRO A 93 12.21 -19.27 6.91
CA PRO A 93 12.01 -18.52 8.16
C PRO A 93 10.52 -18.45 8.52
N LEU A 94 10.19 -18.52 9.83
CA LEU A 94 8.81 -18.45 10.30
C LEU A 94 8.16 -17.09 10.02
N PHE A 95 8.97 -16.04 10.13
CA PHE A 95 8.64 -14.64 9.82
C PHE A 95 9.40 -14.21 8.57
N ASP A 96 8.78 -13.36 7.77
CA ASP A 96 9.32 -12.91 6.49
C ASP A 96 10.05 -11.57 6.64
N ALA A 97 9.58 -10.72 7.56
CA ALA A 97 10.05 -9.36 7.72
C ALA A 97 10.11 -8.89 9.18
N TRP A 98 10.90 -7.84 9.41
CA TRP A 98 11.03 -7.18 10.71
C TRP A 98 11.00 -5.66 10.61
N GLU A 99 10.26 -5.06 11.52
CA GLU A 99 10.08 -3.61 11.58
C GLU A 99 11.18 -2.90 12.38
N SER A 100 11.61 -1.72 11.92
CA SER A 100 12.42 -0.78 12.72
C SER A 100 11.59 -0.13 13.85
N TYR A 101 12.08 0.93 14.50
CA TYR A 101 11.28 1.64 15.49
C TYR A 101 9.95 2.18 14.93
N ASN A 102 8.99 2.26 15.83
CA ASN A 102 7.63 2.71 15.62
C ASN A 102 7.47 4.12 16.16
N GLU A 103 7.11 5.06 15.29
CA GLU A 103 6.76 6.43 15.63
C GLU A 103 7.82 7.18 16.47
N VAL A 104 9.09 6.93 16.15
CA VAL A 104 10.26 7.36 16.96
C VAL A 104 10.33 8.87 17.25
N PHE A 105 9.76 9.72 16.39
CA PHE A 105 9.68 11.17 16.57
C PHE A 105 8.63 11.81 15.63
N PRO A 106 8.13 13.02 15.96
CA PRO A 106 7.22 13.77 15.10
C PRO A 106 7.93 14.40 13.89
N GLU A 107 7.15 14.85 12.90
CA GLU A 107 7.66 15.60 11.73
C GLU A 107 8.50 16.84 12.10
N SER A 108 8.21 17.47 13.24
CA SER A 108 8.91 18.65 13.76
C SER A 108 10.33 18.36 14.27
N ALA A 109 10.77 17.10 14.29
CA ALA A 109 12.15 16.73 14.60
C ALA A 109 13.15 17.45 13.70
N SER A 110 14.33 17.77 14.24
CA SER A 110 15.35 18.48 13.49
C SER A 110 15.85 17.67 12.29
N PRO A 111 16.27 18.33 11.19
CA PRO A 111 16.92 17.67 10.06
C PRO A 111 18.08 16.73 10.45
N ASP A 112 18.89 17.12 11.44
CA ASP A 112 19.97 16.29 11.98
C ASP A 112 19.45 15.00 12.61
N ARG A 113 18.38 15.09 13.43
CA ARG A 113 17.76 13.91 14.05
C ARG A 113 17.16 12.98 12.99
N LYS A 114 16.50 13.53 11.96
CA LYS A 114 15.97 12.75 10.84
C LYS A 114 17.07 12.01 10.08
N ARG A 115 18.18 12.68 9.73
CA ARG A 115 19.34 12.05 9.06
C ARG A 115 20.03 10.99 9.91
N LYS A 116 20.17 11.21 11.22
CA LYS A 116 20.68 10.15 12.12
C LYS A 116 19.75 8.94 12.13
N TYR A 117 18.45 9.13 11.97
CA TYR A 117 17.52 8.02 11.91
C TYR A 117 17.63 7.25 10.60
N ASP A 118 17.96 7.94 9.49
CA ASP A 118 18.35 7.28 8.25
C ASP A 118 19.56 6.36 8.43
N GLU A 119 20.63 6.84 9.09
CA GLU A 119 21.81 6.03 9.41
C GLU A 119 21.45 4.79 10.26
N PHE A 120 20.56 4.97 11.24
CA PHE A 120 20.04 3.88 12.06
C PHE A 120 19.28 2.84 11.20
N GLN A 121 18.36 3.30 10.36
CA GLN A 121 17.52 2.42 9.52
C GLN A 121 18.36 1.69 8.46
N VAL A 122 19.37 2.34 7.87
CA VAL A 122 20.33 1.68 6.97
C VAL A 122 21.06 0.54 7.68
N ALA A 123 21.64 0.82 8.85
CA ALA A 123 22.43 -0.17 9.58
C ALA A 123 21.57 -1.34 10.08
N PHE A 124 20.33 -1.05 10.51
CA PHE A 124 19.32 -2.05 10.80
C PHE A 124 18.98 -2.89 9.56
N GLY A 125 18.61 -2.24 8.46
CA GLY A 125 18.12 -2.89 7.26
C GLY A 125 19.15 -3.80 6.60
N GLN A 126 20.40 -3.34 6.50
CA GLN A 126 21.51 -4.16 5.97
C GLN A 126 21.69 -5.46 6.77
N LYS A 127 21.55 -5.39 8.09
CA LYS A 127 21.77 -6.54 8.98
C LYS A 127 20.60 -7.52 8.97
N ILE A 128 19.36 -7.01 8.91
CA ILE A 128 18.15 -7.82 8.73
C ILE A 128 18.18 -8.54 7.36
N LYS A 129 18.54 -7.85 6.28
CA LYS A 129 18.71 -8.45 4.95
C LYS A 129 19.80 -9.52 4.92
N ALA A 130 20.94 -9.27 5.56
CA ALA A 130 22.03 -10.25 5.65
C ALA A 130 21.61 -11.54 6.39
N ALA A 131 20.57 -11.47 7.23
CA ALA A 131 20.00 -12.62 7.92
C ALA A 131 18.86 -13.31 7.14
N GLY A 132 18.54 -12.85 5.93
CA GLY A 132 17.52 -13.46 5.07
C GLY A 132 16.09 -12.97 5.33
N PHE A 133 15.91 -11.81 5.95
CA PHE A 133 14.61 -11.20 6.20
C PHE A 133 14.47 -9.87 5.47
N GLU A 134 13.23 -9.43 5.24
CA GLU A 134 12.95 -8.10 4.71
C GLU A 134 12.84 -7.06 5.85
N PRO A 135 13.61 -5.96 5.82
CA PRO A 135 13.44 -4.87 6.77
C PRO A 135 12.30 -3.95 6.34
N ILE A 136 11.52 -3.47 7.31
CA ILE A 136 10.48 -2.47 7.11
C ILE A 136 10.84 -1.21 7.89
N ALA A 137 10.93 -0.09 7.17
CA ALA A 137 11.28 1.22 7.71
C ALA A 137 10.11 2.20 7.61
N MET A 138 10.34 3.44 8.04
CA MET A 138 9.42 4.59 7.86
C MET A 138 8.09 4.56 8.62
N ASN A 139 7.93 3.71 9.63
CA ASN A 139 6.73 3.63 10.48
C ASN A 139 6.55 4.88 11.37
N PHE A 140 6.41 6.05 10.76
CA PHE A 140 6.15 7.33 11.42
C PHE A 140 4.66 7.45 11.75
N ALA A 141 4.36 8.25 12.78
CA ALA A 141 2.98 8.45 13.20
C ALA A 141 2.14 9.08 12.11
N THR A 142 0.84 8.79 12.13
CA THR A 142 -0.13 9.31 11.16
C THR A 142 -0.01 10.81 10.98
N GLY A 143 -0.06 11.25 9.72
CA GLY A 143 0.07 12.66 9.36
C GLY A 143 1.50 13.22 9.34
N ASN A 144 2.52 12.46 9.75
CA ASN A 144 3.91 12.93 9.70
C ASN A 144 4.57 12.68 8.34
N MET A 145 5.49 13.59 7.98
CA MET A 145 6.43 13.53 6.84
C MET A 145 5.77 13.63 5.47
N LEU A 146 6.39 14.36 4.55
CA LEU A 146 6.01 14.43 3.15
C LEU A 146 7.04 13.72 2.26
N GLY A 147 6.73 13.58 0.97
CA GLY A 147 7.65 13.01 -0.01
C GLY A 147 9.01 13.71 -0.02
N LYS A 148 9.02 15.04 0.12
CA LYS A 148 10.24 15.82 0.29
C LYS A 148 11.04 15.42 1.54
N ASP A 149 10.41 15.17 2.69
CA ASP A 149 11.13 14.71 3.89
C ASP A 149 11.82 13.37 3.64
N PHE A 150 11.12 12.44 2.98
CA PHE A 150 11.66 11.12 2.61
C PHE A 150 12.92 11.28 1.76
N LEU A 151 12.86 12.11 0.72
CA LEU A 151 13.98 12.34 -0.20
C LEU A 151 15.13 13.13 0.43
N ASP A 152 14.84 14.14 1.26
CA ASP A 152 15.87 15.03 1.83
C ASP A 152 16.61 14.41 3.01
N TYR A 153 15.91 13.58 3.80
CA TYR A 153 16.41 13.13 5.10
C TYR A 153 16.64 11.63 5.19
N PHE A 154 16.03 10.83 4.31
CA PHE A 154 16.12 9.37 4.36
C PHE A 154 16.59 8.67 3.07
N PRO A 155 17.58 9.22 2.34
CA PRO A 155 18.02 8.60 1.09
C PRO A 155 18.64 7.22 1.30
N GLY A 156 19.39 6.99 2.38
CA GLY A 156 20.02 5.69 2.63
C GLY A 156 18.98 4.59 2.88
N THR A 157 17.91 4.92 3.58
CA THR A 157 16.79 4.02 3.85
C THR A 157 16.05 3.69 2.56
N LEU A 158 15.78 4.68 1.70
CA LEU A 158 15.22 4.45 0.35
C LEU A 158 16.18 3.62 -0.53
N GLU A 159 17.49 3.74 -0.36
CA GLU A 159 18.41 2.82 -1.05
C GLU A 159 18.35 1.39 -0.51
N THR A 160 18.18 1.24 0.80
CA THR A 160 18.31 -0.04 1.48
C THR A 160 17.01 -0.86 1.51
N HIS A 161 15.83 -0.23 1.52
CA HIS A 161 14.55 -0.90 1.80
C HIS A 161 13.67 -1.02 0.56
N THR A 162 12.99 -2.16 0.45
CA THR A 162 11.90 -2.35 -0.52
C THR A 162 10.59 -1.89 0.08
N TYR A 163 10.30 -2.33 1.31
CA TYR A 163 9.05 -2.05 2.01
C TYR A 163 9.14 -0.78 2.85
N LEU A 164 8.19 0.13 2.63
CA LEU A 164 8.01 1.35 3.40
C LEU A 164 6.69 1.26 4.20
N GLY A 165 6.81 1.42 5.51
CA GLY A 165 5.71 1.41 6.47
C GLY A 165 5.01 2.76 6.58
N PHE A 166 3.70 2.76 6.79
CA PHE A 166 2.89 3.95 7.01
C PHE A 166 1.82 3.69 8.07
N HIS A 167 1.53 4.69 8.89
CA HIS A 167 0.39 4.68 9.79
C HIS A 167 -0.66 5.67 9.27
N GLU A 168 -1.90 5.20 9.10
CA GLU A 168 -2.97 6.02 8.52
C GLU A 168 -4.26 5.92 9.33
N TYR A 169 -4.57 7.00 10.03
CA TYR A 169 -5.77 7.14 10.83
C TYR A 169 -6.43 8.49 10.58
N ASP A 170 -7.77 8.54 10.62
CA ASP A 170 -8.53 9.79 10.71
C ASP A 170 -9.76 9.59 11.60
N TRP A 171 -10.53 10.64 11.85
CA TRP A 171 -11.69 10.64 12.73
C TRP A 171 -12.72 11.71 12.33
N PRO A 172 -14.04 11.48 12.40
CA PRO A 172 -14.74 10.23 12.75
C PRO A 172 -14.98 9.33 11.54
N THR A 173 -14.45 9.70 10.38
CA THR A 173 -14.47 8.93 9.14
C THR A 173 -13.06 8.88 8.59
N MET A 174 -12.69 7.81 7.89
CA MET A 174 -11.37 7.73 7.28
C MET A 174 -11.16 8.80 6.19
N TRP A 175 -12.22 9.36 5.61
CA TRP A 175 -12.09 10.39 4.56
C TRP A 175 -12.21 11.84 5.02
N ARG A 176 -12.37 12.11 6.33
CA ARG A 176 -12.79 13.45 6.80
C ARG A 176 -11.84 14.52 6.27
N LEU A 177 -10.56 14.41 6.61
CA LEU A 177 -9.57 15.40 6.24
C LEU A 177 -9.28 15.36 4.74
N HIS A 178 -9.47 14.23 4.07
CA HIS A 178 -9.39 14.16 2.62
C HIS A 178 -10.45 15.06 1.96
N LYS A 179 -11.73 14.90 2.33
CA LYS A 179 -12.84 15.68 1.75
C LYS A 179 -12.77 17.16 2.14
N GLU A 180 -12.55 17.46 3.42
CA GLU A 180 -12.48 18.85 3.91
C GLU A 180 -11.44 19.67 3.14
N ASN A 181 -10.25 19.11 2.88
CA ASN A 181 -9.22 19.86 2.16
C ASN A 181 -9.54 20.05 0.67
N ILE A 182 -10.19 19.08 0.03
CA ILE A 182 -10.64 19.24 -1.36
C ILE A 182 -11.74 20.30 -1.45
N GLU A 183 -12.80 20.14 -0.66
CA GLU A 183 -14.01 20.95 -0.78
C GLU A 183 -13.84 22.35 -0.22
N GLN A 184 -13.11 22.50 0.89
CA GLN A 184 -13.05 23.75 1.64
C GLN A 184 -11.75 24.52 1.44
N LYS A 185 -10.65 23.81 1.11
CA LYS A 185 -9.33 24.44 0.92
C LYS A 185 -8.84 24.39 -0.53
N ASN A 186 -9.56 23.71 -1.42
CA ASN A 186 -9.15 23.49 -2.81
C ASN A 186 -7.74 22.89 -2.92
N GLU A 187 -7.41 21.96 -2.02
CA GLU A 187 -6.17 21.19 -1.98
C GLU A 187 -6.44 19.71 -2.32
N GLY A 188 -5.42 18.94 -2.73
CA GLY A 188 -5.58 17.53 -3.15
C GLY A 188 -5.97 16.50 -2.07
N GLY A 189 -6.44 16.89 -0.88
CA GLY A 189 -6.82 15.94 0.19
C GLY A 189 -5.65 15.10 0.72
N MET A 190 -5.90 13.87 1.15
CA MET A 190 -4.86 12.85 1.44
C MET A 190 -3.81 13.25 2.51
N TRP A 191 -4.22 13.95 3.56
CA TRP A 191 -3.31 14.49 4.58
C TRP A 191 -3.10 13.55 5.78
N LEU A 192 -4.07 12.68 6.07
CA LEU A 192 -4.00 11.64 7.09
C LEU A 192 -4.06 10.25 6.44
N THR A 193 -5.25 9.79 6.05
CA THR A 193 -5.39 8.60 5.19
C THR A 193 -5.07 8.94 3.74
N LEU A 194 -4.58 7.97 2.98
CA LEU A 194 -4.06 8.10 1.62
C LEU A 194 -2.80 8.98 1.53
N ARG A 195 -2.20 9.33 2.67
CA ARG A 195 -0.98 10.13 2.73
C ARG A 195 0.18 9.43 2.05
N TYR A 196 0.21 8.10 2.04
CA TYR A 196 1.19 7.33 1.26
C TYR A 196 1.22 7.79 -0.20
N ARG A 197 0.10 8.19 -0.82
CA ARG A 197 0.09 8.69 -2.21
C ARG A 197 0.89 9.98 -2.36
N ARG A 198 0.78 10.90 -1.39
CA ARG A 198 1.56 12.15 -1.38
C ARG A 198 3.05 11.89 -1.25
N VAL A 199 3.43 10.91 -0.42
CA VAL A 199 4.83 10.54 -0.23
C VAL A 199 5.36 9.80 -1.46
N MET A 200 4.63 8.79 -1.91
CA MET A 200 5.04 7.91 -3.00
C MET A 200 5.05 8.59 -4.36
N ALA A 201 4.23 9.62 -4.60
CA ALA A 201 4.31 10.41 -5.83
C ALA A 201 5.72 11.03 -6.02
N ASP A 202 6.34 11.52 -4.94
CA ASP A 202 7.68 12.08 -4.99
C ASP A 202 8.75 10.99 -5.00
N VAL A 203 8.61 9.96 -4.15
CA VAL A 203 9.57 8.87 -4.05
C VAL A 203 9.67 8.11 -5.38
N ARG A 204 8.55 7.74 -6.00
CA ARG A 204 8.55 7.00 -7.28
C ARG A 204 9.09 7.81 -8.45
N ARG A 205 8.99 9.14 -8.39
CA ARG A 205 9.61 10.01 -9.39
C ARG A 205 11.15 9.94 -9.37
N VAL A 206 11.74 9.57 -8.23
CA VAL A 206 13.20 9.41 -8.08
C VAL A 206 13.62 7.94 -8.18
N TYR A 207 12.84 7.03 -7.59
CA TYR A 207 13.18 5.62 -7.39
C TYR A 207 12.40 4.64 -8.26
N GLY A 208 11.50 5.12 -9.12
CA GLY A 208 10.61 4.28 -9.93
C GLY A 208 9.74 3.36 -9.05
N ASP A 209 9.58 2.13 -9.50
CA ASP A 209 8.66 1.15 -8.88
C ASP A 209 9.32 0.29 -7.81
N LYS A 210 10.52 0.65 -7.36
CA LYS A 210 11.31 -0.09 -6.37
C LYS A 210 10.55 -0.34 -5.07
N HIS A 211 9.77 0.64 -4.63
CA HIS A 211 9.21 0.66 -3.28
C HIS A 211 7.78 0.13 -3.22
N ARG A 212 7.53 -0.67 -2.18
CA ARG A 212 6.24 -1.24 -1.87
C ARG A 212 5.72 -0.70 -0.54
N VAL A 213 4.44 -0.39 -0.51
CA VAL A 213 3.78 0.26 0.63
C VAL A 213 3.09 -0.78 1.49
N LEU A 214 3.40 -0.74 2.79
CA LEU A 214 2.67 -1.42 3.83
C LEU A 214 2.08 -0.36 4.74
N ILE A 215 0.75 -0.23 4.79
CA ILE A 215 0.12 0.57 5.83
C ILE A 215 0.13 -0.30 7.10
N THR A 216 1.21 -0.25 7.86
CA THR A 216 1.48 -1.14 9.01
C THR A 216 0.52 -0.91 10.18
N GLU A 217 -0.23 0.19 10.14
CA GLU A 217 -1.33 0.50 11.04
C GLU A 217 -2.39 1.36 10.34
N CYS A 218 -3.66 0.94 10.38
CA CYS A 218 -4.77 1.77 9.91
C CYS A 218 -6.05 1.60 10.73
N GLY A 219 -6.90 2.61 10.67
CA GLY A 219 -8.22 2.62 11.31
C GLY A 219 -8.69 4.03 11.61
N MET A 220 -9.37 4.21 12.74
CA MET A 220 -9.74 5.52 13.26
C MET A 220 -9.22 5.72 14.68
N THR A 221 -8.69 6.91 14.95
CA THR A 221 -8.29 7.35 16.29
C THR A 221 -8.76 8.76 16.56
N GLN A 222 -9.26 9.02 17.77
CA GLN A 222 -9.56 10.38 18.21
C GLN A 222 -8.29 11.23 18.44
N GLY A 223 -7.11 10.62 18.50
CA GLY A 223 -5.84 11.32 18.65
C GLY A 223 -5.57 12.35 17.55
N VAL A 224 -6.01 12.08 16.32
CA VAL A 224 -5.84 13.00 15.16
C VAL A 224 -6.64 14.29 15.26
N VAL A 225 -7.60 14.36 16.18
CA VAL A 225 -8.38 15.58 16.48
C VAL A 225 -8.03 16.16 17.86
N GLY A 226 -6.87 15.80 18.41
CA GLY A 226 -6.34 16.35 19.66
C GLY A 226 -7.03 15.83 20.93
N ARG A 227 -7.65 14.66 20.87
CA ARG A 227 -8.25 13.97 22.03
C ARG A 227 -7.35 12.82 22.50
N ASP A 228 -7.82 12.06 23.49
CA ASP A 228 -7.20 10.79 23.88
C ASP A 228 -7.00 9.89 22.66
N ASP A 229 -5.87 9.20 22.61
CA ASP A 229 -5.57 8.25 21.54
C ASP A 229 -6.31 6.94 21.77
N VAL A 230 -7.60 6.96 21.39
CA VAL A 230 -8.54 5.84 21.50
C VAL A 230 -9.26 5.63 20.18
N GLY A 231 -9.63 4.38 19.92
CA GLY A 231 -10.19 3.94 18.65
C GLY A 231 -11.70 4.14 18.50
N TRP A 232 -12.21 3.67 17.37
CA TRP A 232 -13.61 3.80 16.93
C TRP A 232 -14.68 3.24 17.89
N ARG A 233 -14.31 2.33 18.80
CA ARG A 233 -15.23 1.79 19.81
C ARG A 233 -15.38 2.69 21.04
N ALA A 234 -14.49 3.67 21.25
CA ALA A 234 -14.54 4.58 22.39
C ALA A 234 -15.47 5.77 22.12
N ASP A 235 -15.98 6.38 23.20
CA ASP A 235 -16.89 7.52 23.09
C ASP A 235 -16.19 8.79 22.58
N PRO A 236 -16.81 9.55 21.63
CA PRO A 236 -18.07 9.24 20.97
C PRO A 236 -17.92 8.10 19.96
N LYS A 237 -18.68 7.02 20.17
CA LYS A 237 -18.53 5.79 19.41
C LYS A 237 -18.95 5.96 17.94
N VAL A 238 -18.17 5.38 17.04
CA VAL A 238 -18.57 5.20 15.63
C VAL A 238 -19.35 3.88 15.52
N SER A 239 -20.50 3.91 14.84
CA SER A 239 -21.27 2.68 14.63
C SER A 239 -20.48 1.70 13.76
N GLU A 240 -20.74 0.40 13.88
CA GLU A 240 -20.05 -0.58 13.03
C GLU A 240 -20.34 -0.35 11.55
N ASP A 241 -21.55 0.10 11.19
CA ASP A 241 -21.93 0.41 9.80
C ASP A 241 -21.18 1.64 9.26
N ASP A 242 -21.03 2.70 10.05
CA ASP A 242 -20.29 3.89 9.66
C ASP A 242 -18.78 3.60 9.55
N TYR A 243 -18.26 2.80 10.48
CA TYR A 243 -16.88 2.34 10.44
C TYR A 243 -16.62 1.48 9.21
N TRP A 244 -17.51 0.51 8.93
CA TRP A 244 -17.44 -0.33 7.74
C TRP A 244 -17.50 0.50 6.45
N THR A 245 -18.37 1.50 6.37
CA THR A 245 -18.45 2.42 5.23
C THR A 245 -17.13 3.16 5.01
N SER A 246 -16.49 3.61 6.09
CA SER A 246 -15.17 4.25 6.05
C SER A 246 -14.06 3.31 5.61
N LEU A 247 -14.09 2.06 6.06
CA LEU A 247 -13.18 1.03 5.58
C LEU A 247 -13.38 0.83 4.07
N MET A 248 -14.59 0.59 3.58
CA MET A 248 -14.80 0.34 2.15
C MET A 248 -14.34 1.50 1.27
N TRP A 249 -14.61 2.75 1.67
CA TRP A 249 -14.04 3.91 0.97
C TRP A 249 -12.50 3.86 0.90
N TYR A 250 -11.85 3.54 2.02
CA TYR A 250 -10.39 3.46 2.06
C TYR A 250 -9.88 2.30 1.19
N ASN A 251 -10.53 1.13 1.26
CA ASN A 251 -10.21 -0.04 0.47
C ASN A 251 -10.30 0.21 -1.04
N ASP A 252 -11.33 0.92 -1.50
CA ASP A 252 -11.49 1.26 -2.93
C ASP A 252 -10.26 2.01 -3.45
N HIS A 253 -9.74 2.96 -2.67
CA HIS A 253 -8.50 3.68 -3.02
C HIS A 253 -7.27 2.78 -2.93
N LEU A 254 -7.14 1.96 -1.89
CA LEU A 254 -6.01 1.02 -1.78
C LEU A 254 -5.94 0.07 -2.99
N LEU A 255 -7.08 -0.36 -3.53
CA LEU A 255 -7.16 -1.24 -4.69
C LEU A 255 -6.70 -0.58 -5.99
N GLU A 256 -6.77 0.75 -6.11
CA GLU A 256 -6.28 1.50 -7.27
C GLU A 256 -4.74 1.50 -7.36
N ASP A 257 -4.05 1.36 -6.24
CA ASP A 257 -2.59 1.50 -6.17
C ASP A 257 -1.89 0.14 -6.11
N ASP A 258 -1.39 -0.33 -7.24
CA ASP A 258 -0.73 -1.62 -7.39
C ASP A 258 0.49 -1.79 -6.47
N PHE A 259 1.15 -0.70 -6.05
CA PHE A 259 2.32 -0.67 -5.18
C PHE A 259 2.00 -0.74 -3.68
N VAL A 260 0.72 -0.79 -3.31
CA VAL A 260 0.27 -1.02 -1.93
C VAL A 260 -0.06 -2.49 -1.74
N ASP A 261 0.64 -3.16 -0.82
CA ASP A 261 0.48 -4.59 -0.59
C ASP A 261 -0.58 -4.90 0.45
N ALA A 262 -0.65 -4.10 1.52
CA ALA A 262 -1.67 -4.26 2.55
C ALA A 262 -1.89 -3.01 3.41
N ALA A 263 -3.05 -2.96 4.04
CA ALA A 263 -3.32 -2.08 5.17
C ALA A 263 -3.76 -2.85 6.40
N LEU A 264 -3.01 -2.74 7.49
CA LEU A 264 -3.14 -3.58 8.66
C LEU A 264 -4.11 -2.95 9.66
N LEU A 265 -5.25 -3.61 9.87
CA LEU A 265 -6.26 -3.15 10.82
C LEU A 265 -5.67 -3.16 12.23
N PHE A 266 -5.47 -1.97 12.80
CA PHE A 266 -5.08 -1.80 14.19
C PHE A 266 -6.36 -1.68 15.03
N VAL A 267 -6.78 -2.70 15.78
CA VAL A 267 -6.08 -3.97 16.07
C VAL A 267 -6.99 -5.19 15.95
N VAL A 268 -6.43 -6.35 15.63
CA VAL A 268 -7.08 -7.67 15.71
C VAL A 268 -6.49 -8.43 16.89
N GLY A 269 -7.29 -8.66 17.93
CA GLY A 269 -6.79 -9.24 19.17
C GLY A 269 -6.03 -8.19 19.98
N ALA A 270 -6.76 -7.23 20.52
CA ALA A 270 -6.23 -6.23 21.45
C ALA A 270 -5.71 -6.89 22.73
N SER A 271 -4.56 -6.43 23.22
CA SER A 271 -4.15 -6.62 24.60
C SER A 271 -4.90 -5.61 25.46
N GLY A 272 -5.68 -6.07 26.44
CA GLY A 272 -6.38 -5.17 27.35
C GLY A 272 -5.43 -4.44 28.30
N GLY A 273 -5.87 -3.30 28.83
CA GLY A 273 -5.12 -2.54 29.84
C GLY A 273 -4.86 -1.10 29.38
N TRP A 274 -3.80 -0.49 29.90
CA TRP A 274 -3.29 0.79 29.39
C TRP A 274 -2.08 0.53 28.49
N PRO A 275 -2.01 1.12 27.28
CA PRO A 275 -3.05 1.92 26.61
C PRO A 275 -4.31 1.11 26.24
N LYS A 276 -5.45 1.80 26.07
CA LYS A 276 -6.80 1.21 25.87
C LYS A 276 -6.98 0.63 24.46
N TRP A 277 -6.14 -0.32 24.07
CA TRP A 277 -6.14 -0.89 22.72
C TRP A 277 -7.44 -1.63 22.38
N GLU A 278 -8.22 -2.04 23.37
CA GLU A 278 -9.56 -2.61 23.16
C GLU A 278 -10.52 -1.65 22.43
N SER A 279 -10.27 -0.33 22.49
CA SER A 279 -11.05 0.67 21.76
C SER A 279 -10.85 0.60 20.23
N PHE A 280 -9.80 -0.08 19.77
CA PHE A 280 -9.44 -0.26 18.37
C PHE A 280 -9.81 -1.65 17.81
N GLU A 281 -10.41 -2.53 18.60
CA GLU A 281 -10.59 -3.94 18.25
C GLU A 281 -11.44 -4.18 16.99
N HIS A 282 -11.07 -5.19 16.21
CA HIS A 282 -11.76 -5.59 14.97
C HIS A 282 -12.39 -6.98 15.06
N LEU A 283 -11.96 -7.85 15.99
CA LEU A 283 -12.64 -9.12 16.27
C LEU A 283 -14.14 -8.90 16.51
N GLY A 284 -14.96 -9.77 15.92
CA GLY A 284 -16.42 -9.64 15.86
C GLY A 284 -16.90 -9.16 14.48
N GLY A 285 -17.86 -8.23 14.47
CA GLY A 285 -18.63 -7.90 13.27
C GLY A 285 -17.81 -7.41 12.07
N ILE A 286 -16.70 -6.70 12.28
CA ILE A 286 -15.83 -6.29 11.15
C ILE A 286 -15.17 -7.51 10.48
N ILE A 287 -14.69 -8.49 11.25
CA ILE A 287 -14.17 -9.76 10.69
C ILE A 287 -15.29 -10.52 9.96
N ASP A 288 -16.51 -10.54 10.49
CA ASP A 288 -17.65 -11.20 9.84
C ASP A 288 -17.99 -10.56 8.48
N ARG A 289 -17.93 -9.22 8.40
CA ARG A 289 -18.13 -8.48 7.15
C ARG A 289 -17.02 -8.72 6.15
N LEU A 290 -15.75 -8.74 6.57
CA LEU A 290 -14.62 -9.08 5.70
C LEU A 290 -14.75 -10.50 5.14
N ALA A 291 -15.11 -11.48 5.98
CA ALA A 291 -15.31 -12.86 5.54
C ALA A 291 -16.42 -12.94 4.49
N THR A 292 -17.52 -12.21 4.70
CA THR A 292 -18.63 -12.13 3.74
C THR A 292 -18.15 -11.49 2.42
N LEU A 293 -17.42 -10.38 2.47
CA LEU A 293 -16.89 -9.69 1.29
C LEU A 293 -15.98 -10.59 0.44
N GLN A 294 -15.16 -11.44 1.07
CA GLN A 294 -14.32 -12.40 0.38
C GLN A 294 -15.13 -13.49 -0.33
N THR A 295 -16.19 -13.99 0.30
CA THR A 295 -17.06 -15.03 -0.31
C THR A 295 -17.94 -14.51 -1.45
N GLN A 296 -18.17 -13.19 -1.52
CA GLN A 296 -18.96 -12.55 -2.58
C GLN A 296 -18.18 -12.31 -3.88
N GLN A 297 -16.89 -12.63 -3.91
CA GLN A 297 -16.17 -12.70 -5.17
C GLN A 297 -16.81 -13.81 -6.04
N PRO A 298 -17.28 -13.54 -7.27
CA PRO A 298 -17.59 -14.62 -8.20
C PRO A 298 -16.36 -15.52 -8.24
N ALA A 299 -16.57 -16.84 -8.15
CA ALA A 299 -15.51 -17.77 -8.45
C ALA A 299 -14.96 -17.35 -9.81
N VAL A 300 -13.74 -16.80 -9.83
CA VAL A 300 -12.95 -16.80 -11.05
C VAL A 300 -12.97 -18.29 -11.44
N PRO A 301 -13.53 -18.67 -12.61
CA PRO A 301 -13.41 -20.05 -13.08
C PRO A 301 -11.96 -20.43 -12.85
N PRO A 302 -11.64 -21.64 -12.33
CA PRO A 302 -10.25 -22.00 -12.11
C PRO A 302 -9.51 -21.61 -13.37
N GLN A 303 -8.65 -20.58 -13.25
CA GLN A 303 -7.67 -20.39 -14.29
C GLN A 303 -7.00 -21.76 -14.34
N PRO A 304 -6.87 -22.37 -15.53
CA PRO A 304 -6.02 -23.55 -15.65
C PRO A 304 -4.77 -23.25 -14.83
N ASP A 305 -4.35 -24.21 -14.00
CA ASP A 305 -3.17 -24.09 -13.12
C ASP A 305 -2.20 -23.16 -13.82
N PRO A 306 -1.76 -22.05 -13.19
CA PRO A 306 -0.81 -21.16 -13.84
C PRO A 306 0.21 -22.09 -14.46
N VAL A 307 0.23 -22.11 -15.80
CA VAL A 307 1.33 -22.73 -16.52
C VAL A 307 2.49 -22.11 -15.80
N PRO A 308 3.37 -22.91 -15.15
CA PRO A 308 4.45 -22.37 -14.35
C PRO A 308 4.97 -21.21 -15.15
N ASP A 309 4.98 -19.99 -14.57
CA ASP A 309 5.63 -18.88 -15.25
C ASP A 309 6.93 -19.50 -15.73
N PRO A 310 7.17 -19.55 -17.05
CA PRO A 310 8.44 -20.06 -17.52
C PRO A 310 9.44 -19.31 -16.66
N GLU A 311 10.33 -20.06 -15.97
CA GLU A 311 11.44 -19.45 -15.23
C GLU A 311 11.85 -18.24 -16.06
N PRO A 312 11.89 -17.01 -15.49
CA PRO A 312 12.14 -15.82 -16.28
C PRO A 312 13.31 -16.18 -17.16
N ASP A 313 13.04 -16.27 -18.48
CA ASP A 313 14.03 -16.80 -19.41
C ASP A 313 15.28 -16.01 -19.07
N PRO A 314 16.42 -16.69 -18.77
CA PRO A 314 17.64 -16.01 -18.39
C PRO A 314 17.78 -14.85 -19.37
N GLU A 315 17.82 -13.61 -18.86
CA GLU A 315 17.74 -12.40 -19.69
C GLU A 315 18.49 -12.68 -20.99
N PRO A 316 17.81 -12.74 -22.16
CA PRO A 316 18.47 -13.21 -23.36
C PRO A 316 19.61 -12.24 -23.63
N VAL A 317 20.82 -12.70 -23.30
CA VAL A 317 22.04 -12.01 -23.66
C VAL A 317 21.97 -11.90 -25.17
N PRO A 318 22.04 -10.68 -25.74
CA PRO A 318 21.88 -10.50 -27.18
C PRO A 318 22.77 -11.52 -27.89
N GLU A 319 22.17 -12.35 -28.75
CA GLU A 319 22.92 -13.45 -29.36
C GLU A 319 24.18 -12.88 -30.01
N PRO A 320 25.33 -13.59 -29.94
CA PRO A 320 26.55 -13.18 -30.61
C PRO A 320 26.27 -12.96 -32.11
N GLY A 321 26.18 -11.69 -32.53
CA GLY A 321 25.84 -11.31 -33.90
C GLY A 321 24.59 -10.44 -34.07
N THR A 322 23.77 -10.23 -33.03
CA THR A 322 22.69 -9.24 -33.07
C THR A 322 23.24 -7.82 -33.16
N THR A 323 22.65 -7.01 -34.05
CA THR A 323 22.96 -5.58 -34.12
C THR A 323 22.27 -4.83 -32.99
N LEU A 324 22.83 -3.69 -32.56
CA LEU A 324 22.20 -2.80 -31.57
C LEU A 324 20.75 -2.44 -31.94
N ALA A 325 20.47 -2.26 -33.23
CA ALA A 325 19.13 -1.96 -33.72
C ALA A 325 18.13 -3.07 -33.41
N GLN A 326 18.52 -4.34 -33.59
CA GLN A 326 17.66 -5.49 -33.30
C GLN A 326 17.42 -5.67 -31.80
N ALA A 327 18.46 -5.47 -30.98
CA ALA A 327 18.33 -5.54 -29.53
C ALA A 327 17.41 -4.42 -28.98
N MET A 328 17.53 -3.20 -29.51
CA MET A 328 16.66 -2.08 -29.13
C MET A 328 15.21 -2.27 -29.54
N LEU A 329 14.95 -2.82 -30.73
CA LEU A 329 13.58 -3.12 -31.18
C LEU A 329 12.94 -4.21 -30.31
N ALA A 330 13.65 -5.29 -30.02
CA ALA A 330 13.15 -6.36 -29.15
C ALA A 330 12.90 -5.88 -27.71
N GLU A 331 13.70 -4.96 -27.19
CA GLU A 331 13.45 -4.34 -25.89
C GLU A 331 12.27 -3.36 -25.92
N ALA A 332 12.12 -2.59 -26.99
CA ALA A 332 11.00 -1.68 -27.17
C ALA A 332 9.67 -2.44 -27.26
N ASP A 333 9.61 -3.53 -28.03
CA ASP A 333 8.42 -4.38 -28.17
C ASP A 333 8.03 -5.00 -26.81
N ARG A 334 9.01 -5.46 -26.02
CA ARG A 334 8.78 -6.01 -24.66
C ARG A 334 8.22 -4.98 -23.68
N ARG A 335 8.51 -3.70 -23.88
CA ARG A 335 8.05 -2.60 -23.01
C ARG A 335 6.82 -1.87 -23.55
N GLN A 336 6.26 -2.31 -24.67
CA GLN A 336 5.10 -1.65 -25.27
C GLN A 336 3.84 -1.90 -24.44
N VAL A 337 3.45 -0.90 -23.65
CA VAL A 337 2.25 -0.96 -22.77
C VAL A 337 0.95 -0.74 -23.56
N ILE A 338 1.03 -0.05 -24.71
CA ILE A 338 -0.14 0.28 -25.56
C ILE A 338 0.16 -0.18 -26.98
N GLU A 339 -0.64 -1.11 -27.47
CA GLU A 339 -0.62 -1.51 -28.88
C GLU A 339 -1.54 -0.59 -29.69
N PHE A 340 -1.00 -0.01 -30.76
CA PHE A 340 -1.81 0.79 -31.66
C PHE A 340 -2.49 -0.09 -32.70
N ASN A 341 -3.81 -0.16 -32.60
CA ASN A 341 -4.67 -0.76 -33.60
C ASN A 341 -5.31 0.36 -34.42
N PRO A 342 -4.78 0.70 -35.61
CA PRO A 342 -5.31 1.77 -36.45
C PRO A 342 -6.73 1.47 -36.94
N ASP A 343 -7.24 0.25 -36.75
CA ASP A 343 -8.60 -0.12 -37.08
C ASP A 343 -9.61 0.04 -35.94
N ALA A 344 -9.15 0.18 -34.69
CA ALA A 344 -10.00 0.37 -33.52
C ALA A 344 -10.74 1.72 -33.58
N ALA A 345 -12.03 1.71 -33.24
CA ALA A 345 -12.89 2.89 -33.36
C ALA A 345 -12.39 4.08 -32.52
N LEU A 346 -11.98 3.82 -31.28
CA LEU A 346 -11.44 4.85 -30.39
C LEU A 346 -10.13 5.42 -30.94
N GLN A 347 -9.17 4.57 -31.30
CA GLN A 347 -7.87 5.01 -31.80
C GLN A 347 -7.99 5.78 -33.14
N LYS A 348 -8.87 5.34 -34.05
CA LYS A 348 -9.20 6.09 -35.29
C LYS A 348 -9.62 7.53 -34.97
N ARG A 349 -10.50 7.72 -33.98
CA ARG A 349 -10.97 9.05 -33.59
C ARG A 349 -9.89 9.85 -32.86
N ILE A 350 -9.18 9.23 -31.92
CA ILE A 350 -8.09 9.83 -31.16
C ILE A 350 -7.02 10.43 -32.10
N PHE A 351 -6.55 9.64 -33.07
CA PHE A 351 -5.54 10.10 -34.02
C PHE A 351 -6.07 11.15 -35.00
N ALA A 352 -7.32 11.03 -35.45
CA ALA A 352 -7.94 12.02 -36.33
C ALA A 352 -8.05 13.41 -35.69
N GLU A 353 -8.13 13.49 -34.36
CA GLU A 353 -8.16 14.74 -33.60
C GLU A 353 -6.78 15.20 -33.11
N GLY A 354 -5.70 14.51 -33.46
CA GLY A 354 -4.33 14.88 -33.07
C GLY A 354 -3.99 14.55 -31.61
N PHE A 355 -4.72 13.63 -30.99
CA PHE A 355 -4.41 13.09 -29.66
C PHE A 355 -3.63 11.78 -29.77
N VAL A 356 -2.95 11.40 -28.69
CA VAL A 356 -2.22 10.12 -28.58
C VAL A 356 -2.80 9.32 -27.41
N PRO A 357 -3.19 8.05 -27.61
CA PRO A 357 -3.65 7.21 -26.51
C PRO A 357 -2.54 7.04 -25.47
N ASN A 358 -2.88 7.20 -24.19
CA ASN A 358 -1.93 7.03 -23.08
C ASN A 358 -2.50 6.17 -21.95
N SER A 359 -3.55 5.40 -22.24
CA SER A 359 -4.01 4.27 -21.45
C SER A 359 -4.39 3.09 -22.36
N PRO A 360 -4.45 1.86 -21.82
CA PRO A 360 -5.25 0.80 -22.41
C PRO A 360 -6.73 1.22 -22.55
N GLU A 361 -7.49 0.48 -23.36
CA GLU A 361 -8.96 0.57 -23.34
C GLU A 361 -9.49 0.01 -22.00
N PHE A 362 -10.62 0.54 -21.53
CA PHE A 362 -11.27 0.11 -20.30
C PHE A 362 -12.79 0.03 -20.46
N ASP A 363 -13.41 -0.91 -19.76
CA ASP A 363 -14.86 -1.05 -19.69
C ASP A 363 -15.48 -0.11 -18.65
N LEU A 364 -16.65 0.46 -18.98
CA LEU A 364 -17.48 1.20 -18.05
C LEU A 364 -18.94 0.82 -18.24
N THR A 365 -19.61 0.36 -17.19
CA THR A 365 -21.07 0.18 -17.20
C THR A 365 -21.73 1.34 -16.47
N TYR A 366 -22.55 2.11 -17.18
CA TYR A 366 -23.30 3.24 -16.62
C TYR A 366 -24.78 3.10 -16.93
N GLN A 367 -25.61 3.10 -15.89
CA GLN A 367 -27.07 2.92 -15.99
C GLN A 367 -27.47 1.67 -16.81
N GLY A 368 -26.71 0.58 -16.67
CA GLY A 368 -26.94 -0.69 -17.37
C GLY A 368 -26.49 -0.71 -18.84
N VAL A 369 -25.79 0.31 -19.32
CA VAL A 369 -25.21 0.37 -20.67
C VAL A 369 -23.68 0.23 -20.57
N GLN A 370 -23.11 -0.67 -21.37
CA GLN A 370 -21.66 -0.89 -21.43
C GLN A 370 -21.02 0.06 -22.45
N TYR A 371 -19.91 0.66 -22.05
CA TYR A 371 -19.04 1.51 -22.85
C TYR A 371 -17.61 0.99 -22.81
N ILE A 372 -16.87 1.20 -23.90
CA ILE A 372 -15.41 1.13 -23.92
C ILE A 372 -14.88 2.55 -23.95
N GLY A 373 -13.93 2.85 -23.07
CA GLY A 373 -13.24 4.12 -22.99
C GLY A 373 -11.74 3.99 -23.19
N GLN A 374 -11.09 5.06 -23.61
CA GLN A 374 -9.63 5.18 -23.68
C GLN A 374 -9.20 6.62 -23.42
N ARG A 375 -8.21 6.80 -22.54
CA ARG A 375 -7.64 8.11 -22.26
C ARG A 375 -6.60 8.47 -23.32
N ALA A 376 -6.63 9.72 -23.75
CA ALA A 376 -5.67 10.26 -24.71
C ALA A 376 -5.26 11.70 -24.34
N GLU A 377 -4.09 12.09 -24.82
CA GLU A 377 -3.50 13.41 -24.54
C GLU A 377 -2.94 14.03 -25.82
N ASN A 378 -3.16 15.33 -25.99
CA ASN A 378 -2.61 16.08 -27.10
C ASN A 378 -1.18 16.50 -26.75
N LEU A 379 -0.19 16.01 -27.50
CA LEU A 379 1.23 16.27 -27.20
C LEU A 379 1.66 17.73 -27.38
N GLN A 380 0.88 18.55 -28.08
CA GLN A 380 1.18 19.98 -28.26
C GLN A 380 0.59 20.84 -27.14
N THR A 381 -0.63 20.53 -26.70
CA THR A 381 -1.39 21.37 -25.76
C THR A 381 -1.42 20.82 -24.34
N GLY A 382 -1.11 19.53 -24.14
CA GLY A 382 -1.31 18.82 -22.88
C GLY A 382 -2.79 18.57 -22.55
N GLU A 383 -3.71 18.85 -23.48
CA GLU A 383 -5.14 18.60 -23.27
C GLU A 383 -5.38 17.11 -23.10
N VAL A 384 -6.19 16.74 -22.10
CA VAL A 384 -6.54 15.36 -21.79
C VAL A 384 -8.01 15.12 -22.11
N ARG A 385 -8.27 14.07 -22.90
CA ARG A 385 -9.61 13.59 -23.23
C ARG A 385 -9.77 12.12 -22.88
N VAL A 386 -10.99 11.73 -22.53
CA VAL A 386 -11.41 10.33 -22.46
C VAL A 386 -12.37 10.09 -23.61
N TYR A 387 -11.94 9.36 -24.62
CA TYR A 387 -12.80 8.94 -25.72
C TYR A 387 -13.57 7.71 -25.27
N HIS A 388 -14.85 7.62 -25.59
CA HIS A 388 -15.67 6.47 -25.24
C HIS A 388 -16.73 6.19 -26.29
N VAL A 389 -17.18 4.94 -26.32
CA VAL A 389 -18.19 4.47 -27.26
C VAL A 389 -19.03 3.38 -26.61
N ARG A 390 -20.33 3.38 -26.90
CA ARG A 390 -21.23 2.32 -26.42
C ARG A 390 -20.87 1.01 -27.14
N VAL A 391 -20.79 -0.09 -26.40
CA VAL A 391 -20.51 -1.41 -26.98
C VAL A 391 -21.56 -1.74 -28.05
N GLY A 392 -21.09 -2.03 -29.26
CA GLY A 392 -21.92 -2.30 -30.44
C GLY A 392 -22.24 -1.07 -31.30
N ASP A 393 -21.90 0.15 -30.86
CA ASP A 393 -22.13 1.41 -31.58
C ASP A 393 -20.83 2.10 -32.00
N TRP A 394 -19.90 1.33 -32.58
CA TRP A 394 -18.53 1.74 -32.91
C TRP A 394 -18.42 2.92 -33.90
N GLY A 395 -19.52 3.33 -34.54
CA GLY A 395 -19.57 4.50 -35.41
C GLY A 395 -19.71 5.84 -34.67
N ASN A 396 -20.09 5.80 -33.38
CA ASN A 396 -20.45 6.98 -32.59
C ASN A 396 -19.54 7.16 -31.37
N VAL A 397 -18.26 7.45 -31.63
CA VAL A 397 -17.28 7.75 -30.57
C VAL A 397 -17.48 9.18 -30.06
N ALA A 398 -17.65 9.32 -28.75
CA ALA A 398 -17.71 10.60 -28.03
C ALA A 398 -16.44 10.80 -27.19
N TYR A 399 -16.27 11.99 -26.59
CA TYR A 399 -15.21 12.23 -25.62
C TYR A 399 -15.63 13.19 -24.52
N GLU A 400 -14.95 13.08 -23.38
CA GLU A 400 -15.05 14.01 -22.25
C GLU A 400 -13.69 14.67 -21.98
N SER A 401 -13.67 15.97 -21.65
CA SER A 401 -12.45 16.70 -21.31
C SER A 401 -12.47 17.20 -19.86
N ARG A 402 -11.29 17.27 -19.23
CA ARG A 402 -11.16 17.82 -17.88
C ARG A 402 -11.13 19.35 -17.97
N GLY A 403 -12.29 20.01 -17.84
CA GLY A 403 -12.39 21.46 -17.56
C GLY A 403 -13.06 22.34 -18.63
N GLY A 404 -14.35 22.12 -18.93
CA GLY A 404 -15.13 23.04 -19.74
C GLY A 404 -16.60 23.10 -19.35
N ALA A 405 -16.96 24.07 -18.50
CA ALA A 405 -18.29 24.68 -18.55
C ALA A 405 -18.14 26.07 -19.20
N ASP A 406 -19.13 26.43 -20.02
CA ASP A 406 -19.30 27.69 -20.76
C ASP A 406 -18.57 27.85 -22.11
N SER A 407 -19.23 27.38 -23.17
CA SER A 407 -19.49 28.26 -24.31
C SER A 407 -20.94 28.09 -24.78
N ALA A 408 -21.68 29.18 -24.63
CA ALA A 408 -23.11 29.28 -24.76
C ALA A 408 -23.63 29.21 -26.21
N LEU A 409 -24.91 28.88 -26.29
CA LEU A 409 -25.90 29.36 -27.27
C LEU A 409 -25.40 30.45 -28.24
N MET A 410 -25.48 30.15 -29.54
CA MET A 410 -25.95 31.09 -30.56
C MET A 410 -27.21 30.50 -31.19
N VAL A 411 -28.39 30.95 -30.73
CA VAL A 411 -29.27 31.90 -31.45
C VAL A 411 -29.89 32.82 -30.41
#